data_AF-A0A7V9A8M9-F1
#
_entry.id   AF-A0A7V9A8M9-F1
#
_cell.length_a   1.000
_cell.length_b   1.000
_cell.length_c   1.000
_cell.angle_alpha   90.00
_cell.angle_beta   90.00
_cell.angle_gamma   90.00
#
_symmetry.space_group_name_H-M   'P 1'
#
loop_
_entity.id
_entity.type
_entity.pdbx_description
1 polymer ?
#
loop_
_entity_poly.entity_id
_entity_poly.type
_entity_poly.pdbx_seq_one_letter_code
_entity_poly.pdbx_strand_id
1 'polypeptide(L)'
;MNDEKLELKFVLEIIKSRYGSWESPNFDFVSTSLSHSPYATIVAELSSRYQVEEEMDVNDDVSFGYLISDFSSRWFLQISMLAPWALLMRIYDNGLSVVELNEELSSTESNITDILQRSNIKLLGKSLLSLPVPLHLHNTDPGSVRIYQAVFSDTEVLPWAREA
;
A
#
# COMPACT_ATOMS: atom_id res chain seq x y z
N MET A 1 9.99 -18.72 -11.37
CA MET A 1 11.25 -17.93 -11.39
C MET A 1 11.28 -16.84 -12.47
N ASN A 2 10.41 -16.86 -13.50
CA ASN A 2 10.35 -15.78 -14.50
C ASN A 2 9.35 -14.67 -14.13
N ASP A 3 8.27 -15.03 -13.43
CA ASP A 3 7.14 -14.10 -13.17
C ASP A 3 7.45 -13.04 -12.11
N GLU A 4 8.13 -13.40 -11.01
CA GLU A 4 8.52 -12.45 -9.95
C GLU A 4 9.49 -11.37 -10.47
N LYS A 5 10.42 -11.76 -11.35
CA LYS A 5 11.35 -10.81 -11.99
C LYS A 5 10.61 -9.86 -12.94
N LEU A 6 9.60 -10.37 -13.64
CA LEU A 6 8.79 -9.57 -14.54
C LEU A 6 7.91 -8.59 -13.76
N GLU A 7 7.33 -9.04 -12.65
CA GLU A 7 6.55 -8.22 -11.73
C GLU A 7 7.39 -7.10 -11.11
N LEU A 8 8.57 -7.42 -10.57
CA LEU A 8 9.49 -6.42 -10.04
C LEU A 8 9.84 -5.37 -11.11
N LYS A 9 10.19 -5.82 -12.31
CA LYS A 9 10.54 -4.91 -13.42
C LYS A 9 9.36 -3.98 -13.75
N PHE A 10 8.16 -4.53 -13.86
CA PHE A 10 6.95 -3.75 -14.11
C PHE A 10 6.69 -2.71 -13.02
N VAL A 11 6.82 -3.09 -11.75
CA VAL A 11 6.64 -2.17 -10.62
C VAL A 11 7.65 -1.03 -10.66
N LEU A 12 8.93 -1.34 -10.88
CA LEU A 12 9.99 -0.31 -10.98
C LEU A 12 9.78 0.63 -12.17
N GLU A 13 9.32 0.14 -13.32
CA GLU A 13 8.99 0.96 -14.48
C GLU A 13 7.86 1.95 -14.17
N ILE A 14 6.81 1.49 -13.49
CA ILE A 14 5.68 2.33 -13.08
C ILE A 14 6.12 3.38 -12.05
N ILE A 15 6.91 2.99 -11.03
CA ILE A 15 7.47 3.93 -10.04
C ILE A 15 8.29 5.01 -10.78
N LYS A 16 9.24 4.61 -11.64
CA LYS A 16 10.07 5.57 -12.38
C LYS A 16 9.25 6.49 -13.27
N SER A 17 8.25 5.95 -13.96
CA SER A 17 7.37 6.72 -14.84
C SER A 17 6.58 7.78 -14.08
N ARG A 18 6.10 7.44 -12.88
CA ARG A 18 5.30 8.34 -12.04
C ARG A 18 6.12 9.42 -11.36
N TYR A 19 7.28 9.07 -10.80
CA TYR A 19 8.18 10.03 -10.15
C TYR A 19 9.05 10.82 -11.14
N GLY A 20 9.23 10.31 -12.37
CA GLY A 20 10.08 10.89 -13.41
C GLY A 20 11.58 10.71 -13.17
N SER A 21 12.06 10.93 -11.94
CA SER A 21 13.47 10.82 -11.55
C SER A 21 13.65 9.99 -10.29
N TRP A 22 14.80 9.33 -10.17
CA TRP A 22 15.15 8.52 -8.99
C TRP A 22 15.78 9.43 -7.94
N GLU A 23 16.58 10.38 -8.38
CA GLU A 23 17.38 11.30 -7.58
C GLU A 23 16.63 12.61 -7.27
N SER A 24 15.61 12.94 -8.06
CA SER A 24 14.81 14.17 -7.90
C SER A 24 13.32 13.91 -8.19
N PRO A 25 12.66 13.06 -7.40
CA PRO A 25 11.29 12.65 -7.65
C PRO A 25 10.30 13.82 -7.68
N ASN A 26 9.30 13.68 -8.55
CA ASN A 26 8.13 14.56 -8.60
C ASN A 26 6.94 13.89 -7.90
N PHE A 27 6.27 14.63 -7.01
CA PHE A 27 5.13 14.16 -6.20
C PHE A 27 3.78 14.77 -6.62
N ASP A 28 3.67 15.42 -7.79
CA ASP A 28 2.44 16.08 -8.26
C ASP A 28 1.26 15.10 -8.41
N PHE A 29 1.55 13.80 -8.58
CA PHE A 29 0.51 12.76 -8.61
C PHE A 29 -0.21 12.58 -7.26
N VAL A 30 0.44 12.91 -6.14
CA VAL A 30 -0.13 12.85 -4.79
C VAL A 30 -1.20 13.93 -4.65
N SER A 31 -0.86 15.19 -4.91
CA SER A 31 -1.81 16.31 -4.86
C SER A 31 -2.96 16.15 -5.86
N THR A 32 -2.66 15.60 -7.04
CA THR A 32 -3.70 15.25 -8.03
C THR A 32 -4.64 14.19 -7.48
N SER A 33 -4.14 13.13 -6.86
CA SER A 33 -4.99 12.05 -6.31
C SER A 33 -5.86 12.53 -5.16
N LEU A 34 -5.29 13.30 -4.23
CA LEU A 34 -6.00 13.86 -3.08
C LEU A 34 -7.22 14.70 -3.48
N SER A 35 -7.12 15.46 -4.57
CA SER A 35 -8.22 16.33 -5.04
C SER A 35 -9.38 15.59 -5.73
N HIS A 36 -9.20 14.32 -6.11
CA HIS A 36 -10.19 13.57 -6.92
C HIS A 36 -10.84 12.39 -6.20
N SER A 37 -10.38 12.02 -4.99
CA SER A 37 -10.92 10.91 -4.19
C SER A 37 -11.20 9.62 -5.03
N PRO A 38 -10.19 9.07 -5.73
CA PRO A 38 -10.39 8.05 -6.77
C PRO A 38 -11.00 6.73 -6.27
N TYR A 39 -10.98 6.49 -4.96
CA TYR A 39 -11.43 5.24 -4.35
C TYR A 39 -12.76 5.35 -3.59
N ALA A 40 -13.50 6.46 -3.74
CA ALA A 40 -14.77 6.67 -3.03
C ALA A 40 -15.77 5.50 -3.19
N THR A 41 -15.87 4.91 -4.38
CA THR A 41 -16.76 3.76 -4.64
C THR A 41 -16.34 2.51 -3.85
N ILE A 42 -15.03 2.23 -3.77
CA ILE A 42 -14.50 1.08 -3.01
C ILE A 42 -14.71 1.30 -1.52
N VAL A 43 -14.44 2.51 -1.02
CA VAL A 43 -14.66 2.87 0.37
C VAL A 43 -16.14 2.72 0.72
N ALA A 44 -17.06 3.21 -0.12
CA ALA A 44 -18.49 3.05 0.10
C ALA A 44 -18.92 1.57 0.16
N GLU A 45 -18.36 0.70 -0.68
CA GLU A 45 -18.64 -0.74 -0.62
C GLU A 45 -18.06 -1.40 0.65
N LEU A 46 -16.87 -1.00 1.09
CA LEU A 46 -16.29 -1.48 2.35
C LEU A 46 -17.12 -1.00 3.55
N SER A 47 -17.50 0.28 3.58
CA SER A 47 -18.33 0.89 4.64
C SER A 47 -19.74 0.31 4.71
N SER A 48 -20.24 -0.32 3.65
CA SER A 48 -21.54 -1.00 3.71
C SER A 48 -21.48 -2.34 4.46
N ARG A 49 -20.28 -2.83 4.80
CA ARG A 49 -20.05 -4.14 5.42
C ARG A 49 -19.25 -4.06 6.73
N TYR A 50 -18.39 -3.05 6.85
CA TYR A 50 -17.44 -2.88 7.94
C TYR A 50 -17.47 -1.45 8.46
N GLN A 51 -16.93 -1.24 9.66
CA GLN A 51 -16.55 0.09 10.09
C GLN A 51 -15.25 0.47 9.38
N VAL A 52 -15.26 1.62 8.71
CA VAL A 52 -14.12 2.13 7.93
C VAL A 52 -13.84 3.56 8.37
N GLU A 53 -12.61 3.80 8.80
CA GLU A 53 -12.10 5.11 9.20
C GLU A 53 -10.90 5.46 8.31
N GLU A 54 -10.86 6.69 7.81
CA GLU A 54 -9.71 7.18 7.05
C GLU A 54 -8.59 7.55 8.02
N GLU A 55 -7.39 7.02 7.76
CA GLU A 55 -6.20 7.24 8.56
C GLU A 55 -5.03 7.42 7.59
N MET A 56 -4.71 8.70 7.31
CA MET A 56 -3.71 9.13 6.34
C MET A 56 -2.94 10.34 6.91
N ASP A 57 -1.62 10.33 6.78
CA ASP A 57 -0.76 11.49 6.98
C ASP A 57 -0.39 12.11 5.64
N VAL A 58 -0.97 13.26 5.33
CA VAL A 58 -0.74 13.98 4.06
C VAL A 58 0.71 14.40 3.81
N ASN A 59 1.56 14.42 4.83
CA ASN A 59 2.95 14.84 4.68
C ASN A 59 3.84 13.70 4.15
N ASP A 60 3.54 12.47 4.58
CA ASP A 60 4.42 11.33 4.37
C ASP A 60 3.76 10.25 3.48
N ASP A 61 2.42 10.19 3.42
CA ASP A 61 1.72 9.17 2.66
C ASP A 61 1.63 9.48 1.18
N VAL A 62 1.98 8.46 0.37
CA VAL A 62 1.71 8.40 -1.07
C VAL A 62 0.58 7.41 -1.37
N SER A 63 -0.29 7.20 -0.39
CA SER A 63 -1.45 6.31 -0.42
C SER A 63 -2.60 6.83 0.43
N PHE A 64 -3.81 6.34 0.16
CA PHE A 64 -4.94 6.51 1.07
C PHE A 64 -4.94 5.36 2.06
N GLY A 65 -4.89 5.67 3.36
CA GLY A 65 -4.97 4.69 4.43
C GLY A 65 -6.37 4.59 5.04
N TYR A 66 -6.80 3.37 5.32
CA TYR A 66 -8.10 3.06 5.89
C TYR A 66 -7.98 2.01 6.98
N LEU A 67 -8.42 2.35 8.18
CA LEU A 67 -8.65 1.41 9.25
C LEU A 67 -10.00 0.72 9.03
N ILE A 68 -9.98 -0.60 8.86
CA ILE A 68 -11.16 -1.44 8.66
C ILE A 68 -11.32 -2.30 9.91
N SER A 69 -12.52 -2.35 10.48
CA SER A 69 -12.82 -3.20 11.62
C SER A 69 -14.12 -3.97 11.47
N ASP A 70 -14.11 -5.18 12.02
CA ASP A 70 -15.32 -5.92 12.35
C ASP A 70 -15.42 -6.08 13.88
N PHE A 71 -16.37 -6.89 14.37
CA PHE A 71 -16.57 -7.09 15.80
C PHE A 71 -15.36 -7.67 16.55
N SER A 72 -14.42 -8.30 15.85
CA SER A 72 -13.39 -9.16 16.43
C SER A 72 -11.98 -8.84 15.98
N SER A 73 -11.81 -8.13 14.88
CA SER A 73 -10.52 -7.96 14.20
C SER A 73 -10.44 -6.61 13.51
N ARG A 74 -9.21 -6.17 13.27
CA ARG A 74 -8.88 -4.90 12.63
C ARG A 74 -7.83 -5.10 11.56
N TRP A 75 -7.96 -4.33 10.50
CA TRP A 75 -7.05 -4.31 9.37
C TRP A 75 -6.71 -2.87 8.99
N PHE A 76 -5.51 -2.68 8.47
CA PHE A 76 -5.12 -1.43 7.82
C PHE A 76 -4.98 -1.69 6.33
N LEU A 77 -5.75 -0.94 5.52
CA LEU A 77 -5.72 -0.99 4.07
C LEU A 77 -5.08 0.30 3.55
N GLN A 78 -3.98 0.18 2.82
CA GLN A 78 -3.40 1.28 2.05
C GLN A 78 -3.69 1.08 0.57
N ILE A 79 -4.18 2.11 -0.12
CA ILE A 79 -4.37 2.11 -1.57
C ILE A 79 -3.48 3.20 -2.18
N SER A 80 -2.54 2.81 -3.03
CA SER A 80 -1.52 3.71 -3.58
C SER A 80 -2.11 4.80 -4.47
N MET A 81 -1.57 6.02 -4.37
CA MET A 81 -1.87 7.10 -5.31
C MET A 81 -1.11 6.97 -6.64
N LEU A 82 -0.13 6.07 -6.71
CA LEU A 82 0.79 5.92 -7.84
C LEU A 82 0.21 5.03 -8.94
N ALA A 83 -0.47 3.95 -8.53
CA ALA A 83 -1.05 2.92 -9.39
C ALA A 83 -2.18 2.21 -8.63
N PRO A 84 -3.07 1.44 -9.29
CA PRO A 84 -4.15 0.69 -8.62
C PRO A 84 -3.58 -0.52 -7.87
N TRP A 85 -2.81 -0.24 -6.82
CA TRP A 85 -2.15 -1.19 -5.95
C TRP A 85 -2.59 -0.95 -4.53
N ALA A 86 -2.68 -2.02 -3.75
CA ALA A 86 -3.03 -1.97 -2.35
C ALA A 86 -2.12 -2.85 -1.50
N LEU A 87 -2.10 -2.54 -0.22
CA LEU A 87 -1.52 -3.35 0.84
C LEU A 87 -2.60 -3.51 1.92
N LEU A 88 -2.83 -4.74 2.36
CA LEU A 88 -3.72 -5.06 3.46
C LEU A 88 -2.88 -5.66 4.59
N MET A 89 -3.05 -5.15 5.81
CA MET A 89 -2.35 -5.63 6.99
C MET A 89 -3.34 -5.96 8.10
N ARG A 90 -3.11 -7.07 8.78
CA ARG A 90 -3.78 -7.41 10.05
C ARG A 90 -3.15 -6.58 11.16
N ILE A 91 -4.00 -6.07 12.05
CA ILE A 91 -3.57 -5.33 13.24
C ILE A 91 -3.71 -6.25 14.45
N TYR A 92 -2.59 -6.54 15.10
CA TYR A 92 -2.52 -7.27 16.36
C TYR A 92 -1.98 -6.37 17.47
N ASP A 93 -2.18 -6.78 18.73
CA ASP A 93 -1.65 -6.05 19.89
C ASP A 93 -0.11 -5.93 19.88
N ASN A 94 0.58 -6.85 19.18
CA ASN A 94 2.03 -6.91 19.09
C ASN A 94 2.60 -6.47 17.73
N GLY A 95 1.80 -5.79 16.90
CA GLY A 95 2.24 -5.20 15.64
C GLY A 95 1.38 -5.60 14.43
N LEU A 96 1.95 -5.40 13.24
CA LEU A 96 1.26 -5.56 11.97
C LEU A 96 1.76 -6.78 11.21
N SER A 97 0.85 -7.46 10.51
CA SER A 97 1.18 -8.54 9.57
C SER A 97 0.54 -8.29 8.22
N VAL A 98 1.33 -8.35 7.15
CA VAL A 98 0.80 -8.31 5.77
C VAL A 98 -0.10 -9.51 5.52
N VAL A 99 -1.22 -9.27 4.84
CA VAL A 99 -2.10 -10.32 4.30
C VAL A 99 -1.56 -10.77 2.96
N GLU A 100 -1.30 -12.06 2.81
CA GLU A 100 -0.73 -12.67 1.61
C GLU A 100 -1.75 -13.55 0.88
N LEU A 101 -1.94 -13.37 -0.43
CA LEU A 101 -2.96 -14.13 -1.18
C LEU A 101 -2.69 -15.65 -1.28
N ASN A 102 -1.49 -16.10 -0.89
CA ASN A 102 -1.11 -17.51 -0.85
C ASN A 102 -1.34 -18.16 0.52
N GLU A 103 -1.89 -17.43 1.49
CA GLU A 103 -2.22 -17.93 2.82
C GLU A 103 -3.73 -18.19 2.99
N GLU A 104 -4.11 -18.80 4.11
CA GLU A 104 -5.53 -18.95 4.45
C GLU A 104 -6.12 -17.61 4.87
N LEU A 105 -7.02 -17.08 4.04
CA LEU A 105 -7.72 -15.83 4.30
C LEU A 105 -8.95 -16.06 5.18
N SER A 106 -9.16 -15.18 6.15
CA SER A 106 -10.45 -15.11 6.83
C SER A 106 -11.58 -14.73 5.85
N SER A 107 -12.83 -14.95 6.23
CA SER A 107 -13.98 -14.51 5.43
C SER A 107 -13.97 -12.99 5.19
N THR A 108 -13.54 -12.20 6.19
CA THR A 108 -13.40 -10.75 6.05
C THR A 108 -12.30 -10.39 5.05
N GLU A 109 -11.12 -11.02 5.16
CA GLU A 109 -10.00 -10.79 4.24
C GLU A 109 -10.36 -11.16 2.81
N SER A 110 -10.97 -12.34 2.60
CA SER A 110 -11.44 -12.76 1.28
C SER A 110 -12.40 -11.75 0.67
N ASN A 111 -13.33 -11.21 1.46
CA ASN A 111 -14.27 -10.19 0.97
C ASN A 111 -13.57 -8.88 0.60
N ILE A 112 -12.62 -8.41 1.42
CA ILE A 112 -11.85 -7.20 1.12
C ILE A 112 -11.04 -7.41 -0.16
N THR A 113 -10.33 -8.53 -0.29
CA THR A 113 -9.53 -8.84 -1.49
C THR A 113 -10.41 -8.97 -2.74
N ASP A 114 -11.61 -9.54 -2.63
CA ASP A 114 -12.56 -9.65 -3.74
C ASP A 114 -13.08 -8.27 -4.20
N ILE A 115 -13.31 -7.33 -3.28
CA ILE A 115 -13.69 -5.96 -3.61
C ILE A 115 -12.56 -5.25 -4.37
N LEU A 116 -11.32 -5.38 -3.88
CA LEU A 116 -10.14 -4.81 -4.52
C LEU A 116 -9.94 -5.40 -5.93
N GLN A 117 -10.00 -6.72 -6.06
CA GLN A 117 -9.79 -7.40 -7.34
C GLN A 117 -10.85 -7.02 -8.37
N ARG A 118 -12.15 -6.98 -8.00
CA ARG A 118 -13.23 -6.53 -8.91
C ARG A 118 -13.07 -5.08 -9.34
N SER A 119 -12.38 -4.27 -8.54
CA SER A 119 -12.06 -2.88 -8.82
C SER A 119 -10.73 -2.71 -9.57
N ASN A 120 -10.12 -3.80 -10.04
CA ASN A 120 -8.81 -3.84 -10.69
C ASN A 120 -7.67 -3.29 -9.81
N ILE A 121 -7.80 -3.38 -8.49
CA ILE A 121 -6.74 -3.04 -7.54
C ILE A 121 -5.98 -4.30 -7.16
N LYS A 122 -4.67 -4.28 -7.40
CA LYS A 122 -3.78 -5.41 -7.12
C LYS A 122 -3.23 -5.33 -5.71
N LEU A 123 -3.41 -6.39 -4.92
CA LEU A 123 -2.74 -6.52 -3.62
C LEU A 123 -1.26 -6.85 -3.82
N LEU A 124 -0.36 -6.08 -3.18
CA LEU A 124 1.07 -6.31 -3.20
C LEU A 124 1.51 -7.03 -1.92
N GLY A 125 2.27 -8.11 -2.09
CA GLY A 125 2.79 -8.91 -0.99
C GLY A 125 4.06 -8.35 -0.35
N LYS A 126 4.37 -8.81 0.86
CA LYS A 126 5.50 -8.38 1.67
C LYS A 126 6.84 -8.59 0.97
N SER A 127 7.01 -9.70 0.26
CA SER A 127 8.26 -10.06 -0.40
C SER A 127 8.67 -9.01 -1.44
N LEU A 128 7.73 -8.60 -2.29
CA LEU A 128 7.90 -7.54 -3.27
C LEU A 128 8.12 -6.19 -2.59
N LEU A 129 7.28 -5.83 -1.62
CA LEU A 129 7.34 -4.52 -0.96
C LEU A 129 8.63 -4.31 -0.15
N SER A 130 9.29 -5.38 0.27
CA SER A 130 10.57 -5.35 0.99
C SER A 130 11.79 -5.21 0.07
N LEU A 131 11.62 -5.20 -1.25
CA LEU A 131 12.73 -5.06 -2.19
C LEU A 131 13.22 -3.60 -2.27
N PRO A 132 14.54 -3.38 -2.45
CA PRO A 132 15.11 -2.04 -2.53
C PRO A 132 14.71 -1.30 -3.81
N VAL A 133 14.61 0.02 -3.71
CA VAL A 133 14.37 0.92 -4.84
C VAL A 133 15.39 2.06 -4.76
N PRO A 134 16.03 2.46 -5.87
CA PRO A 134 17.03 3.54 -5.86
C PRO A 134 16.37 4.93 -5.84
N LEU A 135 15.27 5.12 -5.11
CA LEU A 135 14.51 6.37 -5.06
C LEU A 135 15.00 7.22 -3.88
N HIS A 136 15.17 8.52 -4.07
CA HIS A 136 15.55 9.47 -3.03
C HIS A 136 14.30 10.15 -2.49
N LEU A 137 13.86 9.75 -1.31
CA LEU A 137 12.72 10.34 -0.61
C LEU A 137 13.19 11.40 0.41
N HIS A 138 12.26 12.10 1.04
CA HIS A 138 12.57 13.22 1.93
C HIS A 138 12.96 12.74 3.33
N ASN A 139 12.24 11.75 3.85
CA ASN A 139 12.38 11.28 5.23
C ASN A 139 13.11 9.94 5.34
N THR A 140 13.19 9.17 4.25
CA THR A 140 13.87 7.87 4.24
C THR A 140 15.29 7.99 3.66
N ASP A 141 16.29 7.42 4.37
CA ASP A 141 17.65 7.32 3.82
C ASP A 141 17.66 6.59 2.47
N PRO A 142 18.33 7.12 1.43
CA PRO A 142 18.35 6.52 0.09
C PRO A 142 18.79 5.04 0.05
N GLY A 143 19.61 4.58 0.99
CA GLY A 143 20.01 3.15 1.08
C GLY A 143 18.92 2.24 1.69
N SER A 144 17.95 2.85 2.38
CA SER A 144 16.90 2.17 3.13
C SER A 144 15.57 2.13 2.40
N VAL A 145 15.38 2.91 1.34
CA VAL A 145 14.14 2.93 0.55
C VAL A 145 13.82 1.57 -0.04
N ARG A 146 12.57 1.12 0.18
CA ARG A 146 11.98 -0.08 -0.42
C ARG A 146 10.81 0.29 -1.31
N ILE A 147 10.28 -0.69 -2.04
CA ILE A 147 9.06 -0.53 -2.83
C ILE A 147 7.90 -0.05 -1.95
N TYR A 148 7.83 -0.50 -0.68
CA TYR A 148 6.86 0.02 0.28
C TYR A 148 6.89 1.56 0.33
N GLN A 149 8.06 2.16 0.59
CA GLN A 149 8.13 3.61 0.75
C GLN A 149 7.79 4.37 -0.53
N ALA A 150 8.22 3.84 -1.67
CA ALA A 150 7.92 4.43 -2.97
C ALA A 150 6.43 4.37 -3.35
N VAL A 151 5.64 3.49 -2.73
CA VAL A 151 4.26 3.20 -3.17
C VAL A 151 3.21 3.57 -2.14
N PHE A 152 3.57 3.59 -0.84
CA PHE A 152 2.62 3.80 0.25
C PHE A 152 2.96 4.95 1.20
N SER A 153 4.19 5.06 1.70
CA SER A 153 4.54 6.07 2.72
C SER A 153 6.05 6.34 2.83
N ASP A 154 6.48 7.59 2.90
CA ASP A 154 7.88 8.00 3.17
C ASP A 154 8.24 7.87 4.65
N THR A 155 7.96 6.72 5.25
CA THR A 155 8.40 6.37 6.60
C THR A 155 9.62 5.46 6.55
N GLU A 156 10.62 5.76 7.38
CA GLU A 156 11.92 5.07 7.35
C GLU A 156 11.83 3.55 7.59
N VAL A 157 10.82 3.10 8.32
CA VAL A 157 10.66 1.70 8.76
C VAL A 157 9.49 1.03 8.05
N LEU A 158 9.65 -0.26 7.73
CA LEU A 158 8.54 -1.07 7.21
C LEU A 158 7.52 -1.36 8.31
N PRO A 159 6.21 -1.31 8.05
CA PRO A 159 5.18 -1.51 9.09
C PRO A 159 5.25 -2.87 9.80
N TRP A 160 5.79 -3.88 9.12
CA TRP A 160 5.98 -5.25 9.62
C TRP A 160 7.41 -5.55 10.08
N ALA A 161 8.30 -4.56 10.11
CA ALA A 161 9.58 -4.72 10.78
C ALA A 161 9.32 -4.68 12.27
N ARG A 162 9.68 -5.75 13.00
CA ARG A 162 9.73 -5.66 14.46
C ARG A 162 10.86 -4.69 14.80
N GLU A 163 10.61 -3.77 15.74
CA GLU A 163 11.71 -3.12 16.45
C GLU A 163 12.59 -4.25 17.03
N ALA A 164 13.86 -4.27 16.64
CA ALA A 164 14.85 -5.21 17.12
C ALA A 164 15.36 -4.79 18.50
#